data_AF-A0A1W1CR64-F1
#
_entry.id   AF-A0A1W1CR64-F1
#
_cell.length_a   1.000
_cell.length_b   1.000
_cell.length_c   1.000
_cell.angle_alpha   90.00
_cell.angle_beta   90.00
_cell.angle_gamma   90.00
#
_symmetry.space_group_name_H-M   'P 1'
#
loop_
_entity.id
_entity.type
_entity.pdbx_description
1 polymer ?
#
loop_
_entity_poly.entity_id
_entity_poly.type
_entity_poly.pdbx_seq_one_letter_code
_entity_poly.pdbx_strand_id
1 'polypeptide(L)'
;MGGFEGGDEGGFWDVDAIDVLIAKQNAPKPKSCQQTKLIIETKNSIYSLKDDSTLSIVPHECETFTIEGCDEIPLESNTIYKTYKALMALTCDSDIEDFFTEHKVLLTHYTPTTSSTNFLFLIKELCNLILSESELQSIKEAAL
;
A
#
# COMPACT_ATOMS: atom_id res chain seq x y z
N MET A 1 -58.64 45.63 -10.66
CA MET A 1 -59.24 45.01 -9.46
C MET A 1 -58.95 43.53 -9.50
N GLY A 2 -58.50 42.96 -8.38
CA GLY A 2 -58.03 41.58 -8.22
C GLY A 2 -56.52 41.57 -7.90
N GLY A 3 -56.01 41.24 -6.71
CA GLY A 3 -56.63 40.72 -5.49
C GLY A 3 -55.96 39.41 -5.05
N PHE A 4 -54.77 39.51 -4.45
CA PHE A 4 -54.09 38.54 -3.57
C PHE A 4 -52.94 39.35 -2.90
N GLU A 5 -52.89 39.73 -1.62
CA GLU A 5 -53.28 39.18 -0.30
C GLU A 5 -52.51 37.92 0.12
N GLY A 6 -51.67 38.09 1.16
CA GLY A 6 -50.92 37.05 1.88
C GLY A 6 -49.62 36.65 1.19
N GLY A 7 -48.43 36.70 1.79
CA GLY A 7 -48.12 36.60 3.21
C GLY A 7 -46.96 35.60 3.33
N ASP A 8 -45.92 36.04 4.03
CA ASP A 8 -45.08 35.21 4.89
C ASP A 8 -43.92 34.35 4.32
N GLU A 9 -42.78 34.57 4.97
CA GLU A 9 -41.75 33.58 5.28
C GLU A 9 -41.01 32.86 4.14
N GLY A 10 -40.46 33.65 3.22
CA GLY A 10 -39.24 33.25 2.51
C GLY A 10 -38.00 33.68 3.28
N GLY A 11 -37.77 33.09 4.46
CA GLY A 11 -36.54 33.27 5.23
C GLY A 11 -35.34 33.19 4.29
N PHE A 12 -34.44 34.16 4.45
CA PHE A 12 -33.08 34.13 3.93
C PHE A 12 -32.50 32.78 4.37
N TRP A 13 -32.59 31.76 3.51
CA TRP A 13 -31.78 30.57 3.71
C TRP A 13 -30.40 31.07 3.39
N ASP A 14 -29.68 31.45 4.46
CA ASP A 14 -28.28 31.79 4.48
C ASP A 14 -27.55 30.93 3.47
N VAL A 15 -27.36 31.50 2.29
CA VAL A 15 -26.63 30.88 1.20
C VAL A 15 -25.12 30.83 1.53
N ASP A 16 -24.76 31.23 2.75
CA ASP A 16 -23.41 31.18 3.30
C ASP A 16 -23.20 30.00 4.27
N ALA A 17 -24.23 29.24 4.64
CA ALA A 17 -24.06 28.06 5.51
C ALA A 17 -23.71 26.78 4.73
N ILE A 18 -24.03 26.70 3.44
CA ILE A 18 -23.63 25.56 2.60
C ILE A 18 -22.15 25.67 2.22
N ASP A 19 -21.62 26.88 2.06
CA ASP A 19 -20.20 27.07 1.70
C ASP A 19 -19.24 26.63 2.83
N VAL A 20 -19.64 26.73 4.10
CA VAL A 20 -18.78 26.29 5.22
C VAL A 20 -18.75 24.75 5.34
N LEU A 21 -19.83 24.04 4.99
CA LEU A 21 -19.81 22.57 4.98
C LEU A 21 -19.04 22.02 3.77
N ILE A 22 -19.06 22.71 2.62
CA ILE A 22 -18.20 22.38 1.48
C ILE A 22 -16.73 22.75 1.77
N ALA A 23 -16.46 23.89 2.41
CA ALA A 23 -15.11 24.31 2.79
C ALA A 23 -14.47 23.40 3.85
N LYS A 24 -15.27 22.73 4.68
CA LYS A 24 -14.75 21.77 5.69
C LYS A 24 -14.51 20.36 5.14
N GLN A 25 -15.00 20.05 3.93
CA GLN A 25 -14.47 18.95 3.12
C GLN A 25 -13.19 19.34 2.35
N ASN A 26 -12.90 20.64 2.24
CA ASN A 26 -11.67 21.20 1.68
C ASN A 26 -10.61 21.52 2.76
N ALA A 27 -10.57 20.74 3.84
CA ALA A 27 -9.25 20.43 4.35
C ALA A 27 -8.51 19.71 3.20
N PRO A 28 -7.29 20.10 2.81
CA PRO A 28 -6.46 19.20 2.05
C PRO A 28 -6.32 17.95 2.94
N LYS A 29 -7.14 16.93 2.66
CA LYS A 29 -6.84 15.56 3.07
C LYS A 29 -5.35 15.42 2.78
N PRO A 30 -4.52 14.95 3.73
CA PRO A 30 -3.11 14.71 3.45
C PRO A 30 -3.10 14.02 2.12
N LYS A 31 -2.42 14.65 1.15
CA LYS A 31 -2.40 14.30 -0.27
C LYS A 31 -2.72 12.84 -0.30
N SER A 32 -3.91 12.44 -0.77
CA SER A 32 -4.16 11.02 -1.01
C SER A 32 -3.01 10.70 -1.91
N CYS A 33 -1.99 10.09 -1.33
CA CYS A 33 -0.75 9.86 -2.00
C CYS A 33 -1.22 9.16 -3.23
N GLN A 34 -0.82 9.65 -4.40
CA GLN A 34 -1.17 8.98 -5.64
C GLN A 34 -0.68 7.56 -5.42
N GLN A 35 -1.56 6.68 -4.96
CA GLN A 35 -1.30 5.27 -4.82
C GLN A 35 -1.34 4.92 -6.28
N THR A 36 -0.18 5.10 -6.91
CA THR A 36 0.13 4.63 -8.24
C THR A 36 -0.43 3.24 -8.21
N LYS A 37 -1.54 3.02 -8.92
CA LYS A 37 -2.27 1.77 -8.83
C LYS A 37 -1.29 0.72 -9.32
N LEU A 38 -0.66 0.01 -8.40
CA LEU A 38 0.38 -0.94 -8.71
C LEU A 38 -0.34 -2.10 -9.38
N ILE A 39 -0.18 -2.19 -10.71
CA ILE A 39 -0.82 -3.24 -11.47
C ILE A 39 0.01 -4.49 -11.19
N ILE A 40 -0.47 -5.30 -10.26
CA ILE A 40 0.06 -6.63 -10.00
C ILE A 40 -0.42 -7.51 -11.15
N GLU A 41 0.52 -8.08 -11.89
CA GLU A 41 0.22 -9.08 -12.91
C GLU A 41 0.27 -10.45 -12.24
N THR A 42 -0.86 -11.16 -12.27
CA THR A 42 -0.94 -12.54 -11.77
C THR A 42 -0.96 -13.50 -12.96
N LYS A 43 0.09 -14.30 -13.14
CA LYS A 43 0.16 -15.35 -14.17
C LYS A 43 0.49 -16.68 -13.51
N ASN A 44 -0.41 -17.65 -13.59
CA ASN A 44 -0.22 -18.99 -13.01
C ASN A 44 0.18 -18.93 -11.52
N SER A 45 -0.52 -18.12 -10.73
CA SER A 45 -0.22 -17.85 -9.31
C SER A 45 1.12 -17.16 -9.05
N ILE A 46 1.83 -16.71 -10.08
CA ILE A 46 3.01 -15.84 -9.96
C ILE A 46 2.55 -14.39 -9.90
N TYR A 47 2.95 -13.67 -8.87
CA TYR A 47 2.66 -12.25 -8.68
C TYR A 47 3.88 -11.41 -9.04
N SER A 48 3.76 -10.48 -9.96
CA SER A 48 4.85 -9.56 -10.29
C SER A 48 4.34 -8.14 -10.51
N LEU A 49 5.22 -7.16 -10.30
CA LEU A 49 4.88 -5.77 -10.57
C LEU A 49 5.01 -5.48 -12.07
N LYS A 50 3.94 -5.00 -12.70
CA LYS A 50 3.93 -4.74 -14.15
C LYS A 50 4.87 -3.61 -14.57
N ASP A 51 5.12 -2.65 -13.69
CA ASP A 51 6.02 -1.51 -13.95
C ASP A 51 7.49 -1.87 -13.72
N ASP A 52 7.74 -2.87 -12.87
CA ASP A 52 9.09 -3.22 -12.39
C ASP A 52 9.20 -4.73 -12.21
N SER A 53 9.50 -5.45 -13.30
CA SER A 53 9.63 -6.92 -13.32
C SER A 53 10.90 -7.45 -12.64
N THR A 54 11.45 -6.67 -11.72
CA THR A 54 12.65 -7.00 -10.94
C THR A 54 12.33 -7.96 -9.80
N LEU A 55 11.07 -8.01 -9.36
CA LEU A 55 10.59 -8.86 -8.27
C LEU A 55 9.33 -9.62 -8.69
N SER A 56 9.34 -10.92 -8.42
CA SER A 56 8.20 -11.83 -8.63
C SER A 56 8.02 -12.72 -7.40
N ILE A 57 6.79 -13.03 -7.03
CA ILE A 57 6.47 -13.98 -5.96
C ILE A 57 5.87 -15.20 -6.63
N VAL A 58 6.43 -16.37 -6.35
CA VAL A 58 6.00 -17.64 -6.96
C VAL A 58 5.60 -18.60 -5.86
N PRO A 59 4.48 -19.33 -6.01
CA PRO A 59 4.10 -20.36 -5.07
C PRO A 59 5.17 -21.46 -5.06
N HIS A 60 5.65 -21.79 -3.89
CA HIS A 60 6.64 -22.81 -3.66
C HIS A 60 6.54 -23.28 -2.22
N GLU A 61 6.39 -24.59 -2.02
CA GLU A 61 6.42 -25.19 -0.68
C GLU A 61 7.83 -24.99 -0.10
N CYS A 62 7.98 -24.02 0.79
CA CYS A 62 9.21 -23.70 1.50
C CYS A 62 8.96 -23.79 3.01
N GLU A 63 9.91 -24.34 3.76
CA GLU A 63 9.79 -24.35 5.23
C GLU A 63 9.98 -22.94 5.84
N THR A 64 10.60 -22.02 5.09
CA THR A 64 10.92 -20.66 5.54
C THR A 64 10.92 -19.66 4.38
N PHE A 65 10.77 -18.37 4.70
CA PHE A 65 10.91 -17.27 3.74
C PHE A 65 12.20 -17.39 2.91
N THR A 66 12.05 -17.61 1.61
CA THR A 66 13.15 -17.85 0.68
C THR A 66 13.17 -16.77 -0.40
N ILE A 67 14.36 -16.20 -0.63
CA ILE A 67 14.62 -15.27 -1.72
C ILE A 67 15.57 -15.96 -2.71
N GLU A 68 15.14 -16.14 -3.95
CA GLU A 68 15.98 -16.58 -5.07
C GLU A 68 16.39 -15.38 -5.95
N GLY A 69 17.57 -15.45 -6.57
CA GLY A 69 18.13 -14.35 -7.37
C GLY A 69 19.04 -13.40 -6.59
N CYS A 70 19.48 -13.84 -5.41
CA CYS A 70 20.42 -13.11 -4.55
C CYS A 70 21.42 -14.08 -3.89
N ASP A 71 21.91 -15.07 -4.62
CA ASP A 71 22.82 -16.11 -4.12
C ASP A 71 24.13 -15.57 -3.50
N GLU A 72 24.50 -14.33 -3.85
CA GLU A 72 25.70 -13.67 -3.34
C GLU A 72 25.48 -12.95 -1.99
N ILE A 73 24.23 -12.78 -1.53
CA ILE A 73 23.90 -12.01 -0.31
C ILE A 73 23.12 -12.91 0.66
N PRO A 74 23.61 -13.08 1.90
CA PRO A 74 22.88 -13.86 2.90
C PRO A 74 21.54 -13.20 3.22
N LEU A 75 20.51 -14.02 3.48
CA LEU A 75 19.14 -13.60 3.81
C LEU A 75 19.09 -12.48 4.86
N GLU A 76 19.88 -12.59 5.93
CA GLU A 76 19.98 -11.61 7.03
C GLU A 76 20.51 -10.24 6.58
N SER A 77 21.32 -10.19 5.51
CA SER A 77 21.85 -8.94 4.93
C SER A 77 20.99 -8.39 3.79
N ASN A 78 19.95 -9.12 3.37
CA ASN A 78 19.07 -8.69 2.31
C ASN A 78 18.09 -7.63 2.83
N THR A 79 17.99 -6.49 2.12
CA THR A 79 17.07 -5.41 2.51
C THR A 79 15.61 -5.84 2.46
N ILE A 80 15.24 -6.74 1.54
CA ILE A 80 13.88 -7.30 1.45
C ILE A 80 13.53 -8.04 2.74
N TYR A 81 14.45 -8.85 3.25
CA TYR A 81 14.22 -9.60 4.47
C TYR A 81 14.16 -8.68 5.71
N LYS A 82 14.99 -7.63 5.74
CA LYS A 82 14.86 -6.59 6.78
C LYS A 82 13.52 -5.87 6.71
N THR A 83 13.05 -5.52 5.51
CA THR A 83 11.72 -4.94 5.28
C THR A 83 10.63 -5.89 5.74
N TYR A 84 10.73 -7.18 5.44
CA TYR A 84 9.82 -8.22 5.91
C TYR A 84 9.79 -8.26 7.44
N LYS A 85 10.95 -8.35 8.11
CA LYS A 85 11.03 -8.32 9.59
C LYS A 85 10.42 -7.04 10.18
N ALA A 86 10.70 -5.88 9.59
CA ALA A 86 10.14 -4.61 10.05
C ALA A 86 8.62 -4.54 9.83
N LEU A 87 8.13 -5.07 8.70
CA LEU A 87 6.71 -5.16 8.41
C LEU A 87 6.00 -6.13 9.37
N MET A 88 6.58 -7.29 9.63
CA MET A 88 6.07 -8.24 10.64
C MET A 88 6.07 -7.63 12.04
N ALA A 89 7.12 -6.91 12.42
CA ALA A 89 7.18 -6.25 13.71
C ALA A 89 6.07 -5.20 13.88
N LEU A 90 5.65 -4.57 12.79
CA LEU A 90 4.60 -3.56 12.80
C LEU A 90 3.19 -4.16 12.74
N THR A 91 2.96 -5.06 11.79
CA THR A 91 1.64 -5.65 11.53
C THR A 91 1.34 -6.80 12.49
N CYS A 92 2.36 -7.55 12.92
CA CYS A 92 2.24 -8.79 13.68
C CYS A 92 1.25 -9.78 13.07
N ASP A 93 1.06 -9.74 11.74
CA ASP A 93 0.14 -10.63 11.03
C ASP A 93 0.80 -11.97 10.72
N SER A 94 0.27 -13.03 11.34
CA SER A 94 0.72 -14.41 11.10
C SER A 94 0.37 -14.91 9.69
N ASP A 95 -0.66 -14.33 9.05
CA ASP A 95 -1.05 -14.66 7.68
C ASP A 95 0.05 -14.37 6.66
N ILE A 96 0.91 -13.36 6.95
CA ILE A 96 2.02 -13.01 6.08
C ILE A 96 3.11 -14.08 6.16
N GLU A 97 3.39 -14.57 7.37
CA GLU A 97 4.37 -15.64 7.58
C GLU A 97 3.92 -16.92 6.87
N ASP A 98 2.65 -17.30 7.05
CA ASP A 98 2.03 -18.45 6.39
C ASP A 98 2.11 -18.32 4.86
N PHE A 99 1.76 -17.15 4.31
CA PHE A 99 1.91 -16.87 2.88
C PHE A 99 3.34 -17.09 2.38
N PHE A 100 4.36 -16.73 3.16
CA PHE A 100 5.75 -16.93 2.77
C PHE A 100 6.33 -18.31 3.04
N THR A 101 5.61 -19.17 3.76
CA THR A 101 5.90 -20.61 3.76
C THR A 101 5.42 -21.27 2.48
N GLU A 102 4.33 -20.77 1.89
CA GLU A 102 3.81 -21.29 0.63
C GLU A 102 4.33 -20.57 -0.61
N HIS A 103 5.06 -19.46 -0.46
CA HIS A 103 5.55 -18.64 -1.56
C HIS A 103 7.01 -18.24 -1.39
N LYS A 104 7.77 -18.33 -2.48
CA LYS A 104 9.13 -17.79 -2.56
C LYS A 104 9.18 -16.48 -3.34
N VAL A 105 10.13 -15.63 -2.97
CA VAL A 105 10.41 -14.38 -3.68
C VAL A 105 11.52 -14.63 -4.69
N LEU A 106 11.25 -14.41 -5.95
CA LEU A 106 12.22 -14.41 -7.04
C LEU A 106 12.60 -12.98 -7.40
N LEU A 107 13.91 -12.72 -7.41
CA LEU A 107 14.49 -11.50 -7.90
C LEU A 107 15.23 -11.73 -9.21
N THR A 108 14.96 -10.86 -10.18
CA THR A 108 15.70 -10.87 -11.46
C THR A 108 16.88 -9.90 -11.41
N HIS A 109 16.73 -8.79 -10.68
CA HIS A 109 17.76 -7.76 -10.57
C HIS A 109 17.71 -7.12 -9.18
N TYR A 110 18.71 -7.41 -8.35
CA TYR A 110 18.77 -6.93 -6.98
C TYR A 110 19.19 -5.47 -6.88
N THR A 111 18.29 -4.66 -6.35
CA THR A 111 18.51 -3.26 -6.00
C THR A 111 18.02 -3.05 -4.57
N PRO A 112 18.89 -2.85 -3.58
CA PRO A 112 18.51 -2.90 -2.17
C PRO A 112 17.34 -1.96 -1.82
N THR A 113 17.34 -0.75 -2.38
CA THR A 113 16.27 0.24 -2.22
C THR A 113 15.03 -0.10 -3.02
N THR A 114 15.13 -0.28 -4.34
CA THR A 114 13.93 -0.48 -5.18
C THR A 114 13.27 -1.84 -4.90
N SER A 115 14.06 -2.89 -4.72
CA SER A 115 13.55 -4.25 -4.48
C SER A 115 12.80 -4.35 -3.15
N SER A 116 13.31 -3.73 -2.09
CA SER A 116 12.62 -3.67 -0.79
C SER A 116 11.31 -2.89 -0.89
N THR A 117 11.30 -1.75 -1.61
CA THR A 117 10.06 -1.00 -1.81
C THR A 117 9.04 -1.76 -2.65
N ASN A 118 9.47 -2.40 -3.75
CA ASN A 118 8.59 -3.19 -4.61
C ASN A 118 7.98 -4.37 -3.84
N PHE A 119 8.80 -5.05 -3.02
CA PHE A 119 8.34 -6.10 -2.12
C PHE A 119 7.28 -5.60 -1.14
N LEU A 120 7.59 -4.51 -0.44
CA LEU A 120 6.69 -3.89 0.54
C LEU A 120 5.34 -3.56 -0.08
N PHE A 121 5.35 -2.98 -1.28
CA PHE A 121 4.12 -2.65 -1.98
C PHE A 121 3.35 -3.88 -2.47
N LEU A 122 4.04 -4.90 -2.98
CA LEU A 122 3.40 -6.16 -3.38
C LEU A 122 2.68 -6.81 -2.22
N ILE A 123 3.35 -6.95 -1.07
CA ILE A 123 2.76 -7.58 0.13
C ILE A 123 1.66 -6.72 0.71
N LYS A 124 1.80 -5.40 0.68
CA LYS A 124 0.72 -4.50 1.06
C LYS A 124 -0.55 -4.78 0.26
N GLU A 125 -0.46 -4.94 -1.05
CA GLU A 125 -1.63 -5.22 -1.89
C GLU A 125 -2.11 -6.67 -1.77
N LEU A 126 -1.19 -7.65 -1.70
CA LEU A 126 -1.51 -9.08 -1.60
C LEU A 126 -2.19 -9.43 -0.27
N CYS A 127 -1.64 -8.92 0.83
CA CYS A 127 -2.20 -9.09 2.18
C CYS A 127 -3.22 -8.00 2.53
N ASN A 128 -3.54 -7.10 1.59
CA ASN A 128 -4.51 -6.00 1.75
C ASN A 128 -4.27 -5.15 3.03
N LEU A 129 -2.99 -4.89 3.33
CA LEU A 129 -2.55 -4.20 4.55
C LEU A 129 -2.84 -2.71 4.47
N ILE A 130 -3.50 -2.17 5.50
CA ILE A 130 -3.80 -0.74 5.59
C ILE A 130 -2.62 -0.02 6.25
N LEU A 131 -1.54 0.18 5.49
CA LEU A 131 -0.34 0.91 5.93
C LEU A 131 -0.41 2.39 5.54
N SER A 132 -0.19 3.30 6.50
CA SER A 132 -0.02 4.73 6.25
C SER A 132 1.34 5.03 5.61
N GLU A 133 1.50 6.22 5.00
CA GLU A 133 2.79 6.65 4.44
C GLU A 133 3.90 6.72 5.50
N SER A 134 3.58 7.11 6.73
CA SER A 134 4.51 7.12 7.86
C SER A 134 5.07 5.73 8.16
N GLU A 135 4.18 4.73 8.21
CA GLU A 135 4.55 3.33 8.47
C GLU A 135 5.42 2.77 7.35
N LEU A 136 5.04 3.02 6.10
CA LEU A 136 5.83 2.63 4.94
C LEU A 136 7.22 3.26 4.97
N GLN A 137 7.31 4.53 5.38
CA GLN A 137 8.59 5.23 5.53
C GLN A 137 9.42 4.60 6.66
N SER A 138 8.83 4.36 7.82
CA SER A 138 9.51 3.73 8.95
C SER A 138 10.02 2.33 8.62
N ILE A 139 9.23 1.51 7.90
CA ILE A 139 9.66 0.19 7.43
C ILE A 139 10.85 0.31 6.46
N LYS A 140 10.81 1.27 5.51
CA LYS A 140 11.90 1.52 4.57
C LYS A 140 13.18 1.98 5.28
N GLU A 141 13.06 2.89 6.24
CA GLU A 141 14.18 3.37 7.04
C GLU A 141 14.79 2.27 7.91
N ALA A 142 13.96 1.37 8.46
CA ALA A 142 14.43 0.21 9.21
C ALA A 142 15.16 -0.84 8.34
N ALA A 143 14.91 -0.83 7.02
CA ALA A 143 15.49 -1.79 6.08
C ALA A 143 16.81 -1.33 5.45
N LEU A 144 17.12 -0.03 5.51
CA LEU A 144 18.33 0.60 4.97
C LEU A 144 19.60 0.27 5.79
#